data_AF-A0AAD7SN91-F1
#
_entry.id   AF-A0AAD7SN91-F1
#
_cell.length_a   1.000
_cell.length_b   1.000
_cell.length_c   1.000
_cell.angle_alpha   90.00
_cell.angle_beta   90.00
_cell.angle_gamma   90.00
#
_symmetry.space_group_name_H-M   'P 1'
#
loop_
_entity.id
_entity.type
_entity.pdbx_description
1 polymer ?
#
loop_
_entity_poly.entity_id
_entity_poly.type
_entity_poly.pdbx_seq_one_letter_code
_entity_poly.pdbx_strand_id
1 'polypeptide(L)'
;MYANVKEAYSSSALPPLGTSDHNLIRLVPTYKPVVRRQPVTTRTVQLWSGEVEERLQDCLQITNWDLFTEDFGEDVDGLADCITLYIRTCEESIVPTKKVRCFPNNKPWINKNIEALLNRKKRAFMAKDREGVKSVQKELKGELRRAKKGYKEKI
;
A
#
# COMPACT_ATOMS: atom_id res chain seq x y z
N MET A 1 14.15 1.54 -31.84
CA MET A 1 14.04 1.03 -30.45
C MET A 1 12.67 0.40 -30.29
N TYR A 2 12.57 -0.93 -30.13
CA TYR A 2 11.27 -1.65 -30.14
C TYR A 2 10.50 -1.57 -28.81
N ALA A 3 11.12 -1.08 -27.75
CA ALA A 3 10.52 -0.89 -26.44
C ALA A 3 11.16 0.30 -25.71
N ASN A 4 10.45 0.87 -24.74
CA ASN A 4 10.92 1.94 -23.86
C ASN A 4 11.79 1.43 -22.69
N VAL A 5 12.02 0.13 -22.60
CA VAL A 5 12.83 -0.52 -21.56
C VAL A 5 14.10 -1.08 -22.19
N LYS A 6 15.26 -0.73 -21.61
CA LYS A 6 16.56 -1.25 -22.03
C LYS A 6 16.56 -2.78 -21.92
N GLU A 7 17.11 -3.46 -22.94
CA GLU A 7 17.22 -4.93 -23.00
C GLU A 7 15.88 -5.66 -22.81
N ALA A 8 14.77 -5.04 -23.24
CA ALA A 8 13.46 -5.67 -23.14
C ALA A 8 13.32 -6.92 -24.00
N TYR A 9 14.06 -6.97 -25.11
CA TYR A 9 14.08 -8.07 -26.06
C TYR A 9 15.52 -8.38 -26.46
N SER A 10 15.81 -9.66 -26.66
CA SER A 10 16.95 -10.13 -27.43
C SER A 10 16.53 -10.37 -28.88
N SER A 11 17.32 -9.88 -29.83
CA SER A 11 17.08 -10.07 -31.26
C SER A 11 17.99 -11.16 -31.82
N SER A 12 17.44 -12.05 -32.65
CA SER A 12 18.21 -12.98 -33.47
C SER A 12 17.71 -12.94 -34.91
N ALA A 13 18.60 -12.86 -35.89
CA ALA A 13 18.21 -12.99 -37.29
C ALA A 13 17.61 -14.38 -37.55
N LEU A 14 16.61 -14.45 -38.43
CA LEU A 14 16.05 -15.68 -38.94
C LEU A 14 16.41 -15.83 -40.43
N PRO A 15 16.42 -17.07 -40.96
CA PRO A 15 16.55 -17.29 -42.40
C PRO A 15 15.48 -16.52 -43.18
N PRO A 16 15.77 -16.08 -44.42
CA PRO A 16 14.81 -15.37 -45.26
C PRO A 16 13.58 -16.24 -45.57
N LEU A 17 12.42 -15.59 -45.67
CA LEU A 17 11.16 -16.27 -45.97
C LEU A 17 11.00 -16.41 -47.49
N GLY A 18 11.35 -17.59 -48.00
CA GLY A 18 11.29 -17.86 -49.44
C GLY A 18 12.26 -16.96 -50.22
N THR A 19 11.74 -16.22 -51.19
CA THR A 19 12.51 -15.30 -52.05
C THR A 19 12.44 -13.84 -51.61
N SER A 20 11.89 -13.55 -50.42
CA SER A 20 11.84 -12.19 -49.89
C SER A 20 13.25 -11.68 -49.60
N ASP A 21 13.52 -10.44 -49.98
CA ASP A 21 14.74 -9.68 -49.71
C ASP A 21 14.73 -9.02 -48.32
N HIS A 22 13.68 -9.24 -47.53
CA HIS A 22 13.56 -8.66 -46.19
C HIS A 22 14.27 -9.50 -45.13
N ASN A 23 14.98 -8.81 -44.22
CA ASN A 23 15.58 -9.43 -43.05
C ASN A 23 14.49 -9.82 -42.03
N LEU A 24 14.38 -11.11 -41.73
CA LEU A 24 13.56 -11.57 -40.62
C LEU A 24 14.34 -11.48 -39.31
N ILE A 25 13.74 -10.83 -38.31
CA ILE A 25 14.33 -10.70 -36.97
C ILE A 25 13.34 -11.26 -35.95
N ARG A 26 13.77 -12.28 -35.21
CA ARG A 26 13.03 -12.82 -34.06
C ARG A 26 13.38 -12.03 -32.82
N LEU A 27 12.37 -11.48 -32.17
CA LEU A 27 12.48 -10.82 -30.87
C LEU A 27 11.97 -11.74 -29.78
N VAL A 28 12.84 -12.13 -28.85
CA VAL A 28 12.46 -12.89 -27.66
C VAL A 28 12.43 -11.94 -26.46
N PRO A 29 11.34 -11.88 -25.69
CA PRO A 29 11.28 -11.04 -24.51
C PRO A 29 12.30 -11.49 -23.46
N THR A 30 13.26 -10.63 -23.13
CA THR A 30 14.21 -10.81 -22.02
C THR A 30 13.79 -10.05 -20.77
N TYR A 31 12.83 -9.14 -20.90
CA TYR A 31 12.34 -8.34 -19.78
C TYR A 31 11.73 -9.20 -18.66
N LYS A 32 12.39 -9.19 -17.49
CA LYS A 32 11.76 -9.65 -16.23
C LYS A 32 10.99 -8.47 -15.60
N PRO A 33 9.69 -8.60 -15.23
CA PRO A 33 8.97 -7.54 -14.53
C PRO A 33 9.57 -7.19 -13.17
N VAL A 34 9.49 -5.93 -12.74
CA VAL A 34 10.02 -5.45 -11.44
C VAL A 34 9.50 -6.29 -10.26
N VAL A 35 8.22 -6.66 -10.29
CA VAL A 35 7.59 -7.52 -9.26
C VAL A 35 8.24 -8.91 -9.12
N ARG A 36 8.96 -9.38 -10.15
CA ARG A 36 9.73 -10.63 -10.12
C ARG A 36 11.22 -10.41 -9.87
N ARG A 37 11.74 -9.18 -10.05
CA ARG A 37 13.16 -8.85 -9.85
C ARG A 37 13.48 -8.50 -8.40
N GLN A 38 12.57 -7.79 -7.75
CA GLN A 38 12.77 -7.31 -6.39
C GLN A 38 11.99 -8.18 -5.41
N PRO A 39 12.57 -8.49 -4.23
CA PRO A 39 11.88 -9.28 -3.22
C PRO A 39 10.65 -8.54 -2.69
N VAL A 40 9.65 -9.32 -2.30
CA VAL A 40 8.50 -8.78 -1.57
C VAL A 40 8.94 -8.47 -0.15
N THR A 41 8.67 -7.26 0.32
CA THR A 41 8.93 -6.87 1.71
C THR A 41 7.67 -7.08 2.55
N THR A 42 7.85 -7.30 3.85
CA THR A 42 6.75 -7.43 4.80
C THR A 42 6.78 -6.25 5.75
N ARG A 43 5.63 -5.61 5.97
CA ARG A 43 5.46 -4.56 6.98
C ARG A 43 4.39 -4.98 7.96
N THR A 44 4.65 -4.77 9.25
CA THR A 44 3.65 -4.92 10.30
C THR A 44 2.84 -3.62 10.35
N VAL A 45 1.52 -3.73 10.32
CA VAL A 45 0.60 -2.59 10.47
C VAL A 45 -0.35 -2.88 11.62
N GLN A 46 -0.65 -1.85 12.40
CA GLN A 46 -1.72 -1.89 13.39
C GLN A 46 -3.09 -1.82 12.70
N LEU A 47 -4.05 -2.56 13.23
CA LEU A 47 -5.40 -2.61 12.73
C LEU A 47 -6.33 -1.82 13.64
N TRP A 48 -6.51 -0.55 13.28
CA TRP A 48 -7.48 0.33 13.95
C TRP A 48 -8.90 0.07 13.42
N SER A 49 -9.81 -0.21 14.35
CA SER A 49 -11.25 -0.27 14.14
C SER A 49 -11.94 0.47 15.29
N GLY A 50 -13.19 0.89 15.11
CA GLY A 50 -13.94 1.56 16.19
C GLY A 50 -14.03 0.73 17.46
N GLU A 51 -14.19 -0.59 17.34
CA GLU A 51 -14.19 -1.51 18.49
C GLU A 51 -12.83 -1.56 19.21
N VAL A 52 -11.71 -1.56 18.47
CA VAL A 52 -10.37 -1.56 19.06
C VAL A 52 -10.09 -0.22 19.76
N GLU A 53 -10.54 0.89 19.16
CA GLU A 53 -10.44 2.22 19.75
C GLU A 53 -11.24 2.32 21.05
N GLU A 54 -12.49 1.84 21.06
CA GLU A 54 -13.36 1.81 22.24
C GLU A 54 -12.74 0.95 23.35
N ARG A 55 -12.25 -0.25 23.03
CA ARG A 55 -11.57 -1.11 24.02
C ARG A 55 -10.32 -0.47 24.61
N LEU A 56 -9.55 0.27 23.81
CA LEU A 56 -8.39 1.00 24.31
C LEU A 56 -8.81 2.15 25.23
N GLN A 57 -9.88 2.87 24.87
CA GLN A 57 -10.46 3.91 25.71
C GLN A 57 -10.94 3.35 27.04
N ASP A 58 -11.71 2.26 27.03
CA ASP A 58 -12.18 1.58 28.24
C ASP A 58 -11.01 1.17 29.13
N CYS A 59 -9.97 0.58 28.55
CA CYS A 59 -8.76 0.18 29.29
C CYS A 59 -8.12 1.37 30.01
N LEU A 60 -7.97 2.51 29.33
CA LEU A 60 -7.35 3.71 29.91
C LEU A 60 -8.26 4.42 30.92
N GLN A 61 -9.58 4.28 30.77
CA GLN A 61 -10.56 4.86 31.67
C GLN A 61 -10.67 4.10 32.99
N ILE A 62 -10.48 2.78 32.97
CA ILE A 62 -10.47 1.96 34.20
C ILE A 62 -9.11 1.92 34.89
N THR A 63 -8.04 2.40 34.23
CA THR A 63 -6.71 2.50 34.83
C THR A 63 -6.78 3.44 36.03
N ASN A 64 -6.32 2.95 37.19
CA ASN A 64 -6.09 3.81 38.34
C ASN A 64 -4.81 4.61 38.14
N TRP A 65 -4.96 5.87 37.70
CA TRP A 65 -3.85 6.78 37.44
C TRP A 65 -3.13 7.25 38.70
N ASP A 66 -3.80 7.22 39.85
CA ASP A 66 -3.22 7.68 41.12
C ASP A 66 -1.99 6.81 41.50
N LEU A 67 -2.01 5.52 41.16
CA LEU A 67 -0.89 4.59 41.36
C LEU A 67 0.40 5.03 40.66
N PHE A 68 0.29 5.77 39.56
CA PHE A 68 1.47 6.29 38.87
C PHE A 68 2.01 7.55 39.53
N THR A 69 1.19 8.30 40.27
CA THR A 69 1.59 9.60 40.82
C THR A 69 2.20 9.51 42.22
N GLU A 70 1.99 8.40 42.94
CA GLU A 70 2.43 8.24 44.33
C GLU A 70 3.95 8.00 44.48
N ASP A 71 4.58 7.34 43.51
CA ASP A 71 5.97 6.86 43.63
C ASP A 71 7.05 7.83 43.10
N PHE A 72 6.67 8.90 42.40
CA PHE A 72 7.63 9.71 41.62
C PHE A 72 8.04 11.04 42.27
N GLY A 73 7.38 11.50 43.33
CA GLY A 73 7.76 12.74 44.03
C GLY A 73 7.86 13.95 43.08
N GLU A 74 9.08 14.51 42.91
CA GLU A 74 9.37 15.61 41.97
C GLU A 74 9.92 15.15 40.59
N ASP A 75 10.10 13.84 40.38
CA ASP A 75 10.61 13.27 39.12
C ASP A 75 9.52 13.18 38.05
N VAL A 76 9.25 14.33 37.43
CA VAL A 76 8.26 14.48 36.35
C VAL A 76 8.64 13.68 35.11
N ASP A 77 9.93 13.58 34.79
CA ASP A 77 10.41 12.86 33.61
C ASP A 77 10.20 11.34 33.79
N GLY A 78 10.54 10.80 34.97
CA GLY A 78 10.28 9.40 35.31
C GLY A 78 8.78 9.05 35.28
N LEU A 79 7.93 9.94 35.78
CA LEU A 79 6.48 9.80 35.70
C LEU A 79 5.99 9.73 34.25
N ALA A 80 6.45 10.66 33.41
CA ALA A 80 6.06 10.72 32.01
C ALA A 80 6.50 9.47 31.23
N ASP A 81 7.71 8.98 31.50
CA ASP A 81 8.22 7.74 30.92
C ASP A 81 7.40 6.53 31.35
N CYS A 82 7.05 6.42 32.63
CA CYS A 82 6.24 5.33 33.17
C CYS A 82 4.84 5.30 32.56
N ILE A 83 4.15 6.46 32.54
CA ILE A 83 2.83 6.60 31.91
C ILE A 83 2.91 6.27 30.42
N THR A 84 3.92 6.77 29.72
CA THR A 84 4.12 6.50 28.30
C THR A 84 4.32 5.01 28.04
N LEU A 85 5.12 4.34 28.87
CA LEU A 85 5.35 2.90 28.77
C LEU A 85 4.07 2.09 29.02
N TYR A 86 3.28 2.49 30.00
CA TYR A 86 2.00 1.85 30.28
C TYR A 86 1.03 2.00 29.09
N ILE A 87 0.84 3.21 28.57
CA ILE A 87 -0.03 3.46 27.41
C ILE A 87 0.41 2.64 26.20
N ARG A 88 1.72 2.58 25.92
CA ARG A 88 2.27 1.73 24.84
C ARG A 88 1.96 0.25 25.06
N THR A 89 2.04 -0.23 26.30
CA THR A 89 1.73 -1.62 26.65
C THR A 89 0.24 -1.91 26.44
N CYS A 90 -0.65 -1.00 26.81
CA CYS A 90 -2.08 -1.10 26.52
C CYS A 90 -2.33 -1.13 25.01
N GLU A 91 -1.68 -0.25 24.25
CA GLU A 91 -1.78 -0.22 22.78
C GLU A 91 -1.31 -1.54 22.16
N GLU A 92 -0.15 -2.06 22.57
CA GLU A 92 0.39 -3.33 22.08
C GLU A 92 -0.49 -4.54 22.44
N SER A 93 -1.14 -4.52 23.60
CA SER A 93 -2.02 -5.60 24.05
C SER A 93 -3.40 -5.58 23.37
N ILE A 94 -3.92 -4.39 23.07
CA ILE A 94 -5.31 -4.22 22.59
C ILE A 94 -5.36 -4.13 21.08
N VAL A 95 -4.40 -3.42 20.46
CA VAL A 95 -4.41 -3.13 19.03
C VAL A 95 -3.80 -4.31 18.27
N PRO A 96 -4.60 -5.08 17.50
CA PRO A 96 -4.08 -6.22 16.78
C PRO A 96 -3.16 -5.76 15.65
N THR A 97 -2.10 -6.53 15.43
CA THR A 97 -1.15 -6.28 14.34
C THR A 97 -1.32 -7.30 13.21
N LYS A 98 -1.07 -6.84 11.98
CA LYS A 98 -1.10 -7.69 10.78
C LYS A 98 0.14 -7.48 9.93
N LYS A 99 0.71 -8.59 9.47
CA LYS A 99 1.78 -8.57 8.46
C LYS A 99 1.17 -8.39 7.07
N VAL A 100 1.58 -7.34 6.38
CA VAL A 100 1.16 -7.03 5.01
C VAL A 100 2.34 -7.13 4.07
N ARG A 101 2.11 -7.80 2.94
CA ARG A 101 3.09 -7.91 1.85
C ARG A 101 3.10 -6.62 1.04
N CYS A 102 4.27 -6.01 0.94
CA CYS A 102 4.51 -4.83 0.11
C CYS A 102 5.27 -5.26 -1.15
N PHE A 103 4.63 -5.10 -2.30
CA PHE A 103 5.27 -5.39 -3.58
C PHE A 103 6.01 -4.15 -4.09
N PRO A 104 7.14 -4.32 -4.79
CA PRO A 104 7.89 -3.25 -5.44
C PRO A 104 7.08 -2.30 -6.32
N ASN A 105 6.00 -2.79 -6.92
CA ASN A 105 5.13 -2.03 -7.80
C ASN A 105 3.92 -1.41 -7.09
N ASN A 106 3.81 -1.55 -5.76
CA ASN A 106 2.76 -0.90 -4.98
C ASN A 106 2.96 0.61 -5.07
N LYS A 107 1.95 1.30 -5.59
CA LYS A 107 2.00 2.75 -5.76
C LYS A 107 1.72 3.41 -4.41
N PRO A 108 2.62 4.25 -3.89
CA PRO A 108 2.51 4.78 -2.53
C PRO A 108 1.33 5.76 -2.37
N TRP A 109 0.85 6.35 -3.46
CA TRP A 109 -0.35 7.19 -3.49
C TRP A 109 -1.67 6.40 -3.60
N ILE A 110 -1.66 5.06 -3.58
CA ILE A 110 -2.90 4.27 -3.51
C ILE A 110 -3.31 4.16 -2.04
N ASN A 111 -4.49 4.68 -1.72
CA ASN A 111 -5.10 4.63 -0.39
C ASN A 111 -6.40 3.80 -0.40
N LYS A 112 -6.99 3.58 0.78
CA LYS A 112 -8.22 2.80 0.95
C LYS A 112 -9.38 3.31 0.06
N ASN A 113 -9.52 4.62 -0.12
CA ASN A 113 -10.56 5.21 -0.97
C ASN A 113 -10.37 4.85 -2.45
N ILE A 114 -9.14 4.93 -2.95
CA ILE A 114 -8.80 4.52 -4.32
C ILE A 114 -9.02 3.02 -4.51
N GLU A 115 -8.66 2.18 -3.52
CA GLU A 115 -8.95 0.74 -3.56
C GLU A 115 -10.45 0.45 -3.60
N ALA A 116 -11.25 1.16 -2.79
CA ALA A 116 -12.71 1.05 -2.80
C ALA A 116 -13.29 1.41 -4.18
N LEU A 117 -12.81 2.48 -4.82
CA LEU A 117 -13.23 2.88 -6.17
C LEU A 117 -12.81 1.84 -7.23
N LEU A 118 -11.60 1.29 -7.13
CA LEU A 118 -11.15 0.21 -8.02
C LEU A 118 -12.05 -1.01 -7.90
N ASN A 119 -12.43 -1.40 -6.68
CA ASN A 119 -13.32 -2.54 -6.44
C ASN A 119 -14.75 -2.26 -6.88
N ARG A 120 -15.27 -1.03 -6.69
CA ARG A 120 -16.57 -0.59 -7.21
C ARG A 120 -16.58 -0.66 -8.74
N LYS A 121 -15.52 -0.20 -9.40
CA LYS A 121 -15.38 -0.29 -10.86
C LYS A 121 -15.36 -1.74 -11.34
N LYS A 122 -14.61 -2.63 -10.66
CA LYS A 122 -14.60 -4.07 -10.96
C LYS A 122 -16.00 -4.67 -10.87
N ARG A 123 -16.76 -4.36 -9.81
CA ARG A 123 -18.15 -4.82 -9.65
C ARG A 123 -19.06 -4.35 -10.78
N ALA A 124 -19.01 -3.05 -11.13
CA ALA A 124 -19.80 -2.50 -12.24
C ALA A 124 -19.43 -3.16 -13.58
N PHE A 125 -18.14 -3.44 -13.81
CA PHE A 125 -17.69 -4.16 -15.00
C PHE A 125 -18.25 -5.58 -15.07
N MET A 126 -18.19 -6.33 -13.96
CA MET A 126 -18.76 -7.69 -13.88
C MET A 126 -20.29 -7.69 -14.09
N ALA A 127 -20.97 -6.65 -13.60
CA ALA A 127 -22.41 -6.46 -13.81
C ALA A 127 -22.78 -5.97 -15.23
N LYS A 128 -21.80 -5.80 -16.13
CA LYS A 128 -21.99 -5.23 -17.49
C LYS A 128 -22.61 -3.83 -17.51
N ASP A 129 -22.58 -3.11 -16.38
CA ASP A 129 -23.08 -1.75 -16.25
C ASP A 129 -22.06 -0.75 -16.84
N ARG A 130 -22.26 -0.37 -18.10
CA ARG A 130 -21.37 0.57 -18.81
C ARG A 130 -21.42 1.97 -18.21
N GLU A 131 -22.55 2.43 -17.69
CA GLU A 131 -22.69 3.77 -17.13
C GLU A 131 -22.02 3.88 -15.77
N GLY A 132 -22.24 2.89 -14.90
CA GLY A 132 -21.54 2.77 -13.62
C GLY A 132 -20.03 2.69 -13.79
N VAL A 133 -19.53 1.92 -14.78
CA VAL A 133 -18.08 1.88 -15.08
C VAL A 133 -17.55 3.26 -15.48
N LYS A 134 -18.27 4.01 -16.33
CA LYS A 134 -17.87 5.37 -16.74
C LYS A 134 -17.89 6.35 -15.56
N SER A 135 -18.93 6.31 -14.74
CA SER A 135 -19.10 7.16 -13.57
C SER A 135 -17.97 6.94 -12.56
N VAL A 136 -17.76 5.70 -12.12
CA VAL A 136 -16.69 5.35 -11.18
C VAL A 136 -15.31 5.66 -11.76
N GLN A 137 -15.13 5.51 -13.08
CA GLN A 137 -13.87 5.88 -13.73
C GLN A 137 -13.59 7.38 -13.68
N LYS A 138 -14.60 8.25 -13.79
CA LYS A 138 -14.44 9.71 -13.66
C LYS A 138 -14.01 10.07 -12.24
N GLU A 139 -14.68 9.50 -11.24
CA GLU A 139 -14.38 9.68 -9.82
C GLU A 139 -12.95 9.20 -9.49
N LEU A 140 -12.61 7.98 -9.91
CA LEU A 140 -11.28 7.37 -9.73
C LEU A 140 -10.16 8.23 -10.33
N LYS A 141 -10.37 8.84 -11.50
CA LYS A 141 -9.38 9.76 -12.09
C LYS A 141 -9.15 10.99 -11.23
N GLY A 142 -10.22 11.57 -10.67
CA GLY A 142 -10.14 12.72 -9.77
C GLY A 142 -9.35 12.40 -8.50
N GLU A 143 -9.70 11.29 -7.84
CA GLU A 143 -8.99 10.82 -6.63
C GLU A 143 -7.53 10.48 -6.91
N LEU A 144 -7.23 9.78 -8.01
CA LEU A 144 -5.85 9.49 -8.38
C LEU A 144 -5.03 10.76 -8.64
N ARG A 145 -5.62 11.82 -9.19
CA ARG A 145 -4.94 13.10 -9.39
C ARG A 145 -4.63 13.76 -8.06
N ARG A 146 -5.60 13.81 -7.14
CA ARG A 146 -5.42 14.34 -5.77
C ARG A 146 -4.35 13.58 -5.01
N ALA A 147 -4.46 12.25 -4.95
CA ALA A 147 -3.53 11.43 -4.20
C ALA A 147 -2.10 11.49 -4.74
N LYS A 148 -1.92 11.51 -6.07
CA LYS A 148 -0.59 11.73 -6.67
C LYS A 148 -0.02 13.10 -6.35
N LYS A 149 -0.85 14.15 -6.36
CA LYS A 149 -0.43 15.52 -6.03
C LYS A 149 0.04 15.58 -4.57
N GLY A 150 -0.78 15.10 -3.62
CA GLY A 150 -0.42 15.09 -2.20
C GLY A 150 0.81 14.24 -1.90
N TYR A 151 1.02 13.13 -2.62
CA TYR A 151 2.26 12.36 -2.50
C TYR A 151 3.47 13.12 -3.03
N LYS A 152 3.34 13.83 -4.16
CA LYS A 152 4.42 14.64 -4.72
C LYS A 152 4.82 15.78 -3.78
N GLU A 153 3.87 16.40 -3.09
CA GLU A 153 4.12 17.49 -2.13
C GLU A 153 4.81 17.02 -0.85
N LYS A 154 4.77 15.71 -0.56
CA LYS A 154 5.41 15.11 0.61
C LYS A 154 6.88 14.71 0.37
N ILE A 155 7.31 14.64 -0.90
CA ILE A 155 8.69 14.35 -1.33
C ILE A 155 9.43 15.66 -1.51
#